data_AF-A0A662SAC7-F1
#
_entry.id   AF-A0A662SAC7-F1
#
_cell.length_a   1.000
_cell.length_b   1.000
_cell.length_c   1.000
_cell.angle_alpha   90.00
_cell.angle_beta   90.00
_cell.angle_gamma   90.00
#
_symmetry.space_group_name_H-M   'P 1'
#
loop_
_entity.id
_entity.type
_entity.pdbx_description
1 polymer ?
#
loop_
_entity_poly.entity_id
_entity_poly.type
_entity_poly.pdbx_seq_one_letter_code
_entity_poly.pdbx_strand_id
1 'polypeptide(L)'
;MGMIAIPAAFALAGAGLGSLVGIAGIGAAIGWSIGSYIASRIYKPELEPQTIEMGKMTREVSLMDSSYGRPIPIIYGTFRVGGNIIWAADIQEHVTEEEQEVQVGRGKAAQTYVQTTRHYWYTCSFAVALCKGPIYGIRRIWADGKLIYNVSATATDDELAQSEKLAEQMDIYLGTEDQQPNPLMESYLGTGNVPAYRGLAYVVFHDFLLSDYGNRIPNFSFEVVTNGHALGTSQIVPDPIPISSIIDDICEKAGLESEYVDTSTLDDEVQGFLVTETSARDALEVLCSAFILDGVESDGKVKFVKRGSDPVVTLNEDDLGACAEGQESQVLSITRRYELALPQKVEVRYIDVDRDFQENAQRTLRYATSSKNSVIVDLPLAMTATQARRVSEVLMYNMWMSRTIYEFTTTYKHLALDPGDV
;
A
#
# COMPACT_ATOMS: atom_id res chain seq x y z
N MET A 1 -27.42 -5.13 1.41
CA MET A 1 -27.55 -6.58 1.19
C MET A 1 -28.09 -6.75 -0.23
N GLY A 2 -27.42 -7.37 -1.18
CA GLY A 2 -26.39 -8.37 -1.03
C GLY A 2 -25.40 -8.38 -2.20
N MET A 3 -24.25 -8.94 -1.82
CA MET A 3 -23.13 -9.45 -2.59
C MET A 3 -23.56 -10.31 -3.80
N ILE A 4 -22.96 -10.06 -4.96
CA ILE A 4 -21.79 -10.77 -5.55
C ILE A 4 -22.18 -12.12 -6.15
N ALA A 5 -21.94 -12.29 -7.46
CA ALA A 5 -20.85 -13.13 -7.97
C ALA A 5 -20.88 -13.20 -9.50
N ILE A 6 -19.74 -12.82 -10.08
CA ILE A 6 -19.32 -12.94 -11.48
C ILE A 6 -18.87 -14.39 -11.75
N PRO A 7 -19.07 -14.97 -12.94
CA PRO A 7 -18.34 -16.15 -13.38
C PRO A 7 -17.19 -15.79 -14.32
N ALA A 8 -16.03 -16.43 -14.13
CA ALA A 8 -14.90 -16.39 -15.04
C ALA A 8 -15.03 -17.48 -16.13
N ALA A 9 -14.96 -17.01 -17.38
CA ALA A 9 -14.13 -17.47 -18.51
C ALA A 9 -13.87 -18.98 -18.80
N PHE A 10 -14.26 -19.37 -20.04
CA PHE A 10 -13.49 -20.08 -21.11
C PHE A 10 -12.88 -21.49 -20.82
N ALA A 11 -12.83 -22.48 -21.72
CA ALA A 11 -13.08 -22.59 -23.16
C ALA A 11 -13.29 -24.08 -23.59
N LEU A 12 -14.12 -24.25 -24.63
CA LEU A 12 -14.00 -25.13 -25.82
C LEU A 12 -13.54 -26.61 -25.72
N ALA A 13 -14.43 -27.52 -26.13
CA ALA A 13 -14.38 -28.29 -27.40
C ALA A 13 -15.04 -29.68 -27.29
N GLY A 14 -15.98 -29.99 -28.20
CA GLY A 14 -16.47 -31.38 -28.38
C GLY A 14 -17.90 -31.47 -28.92
N ALA A 15 -18.03 -31.73 -30.22
CA ALA A 15 -19.28 -31.96 -30.92
C ALA A 15 -20.02 -33.24 -30.47
N GLY A 16 -21.36 -33.21 -30.45
CA GLY A 16 -22.18 -34.44 -30.41
C GLY A 16 -23.58 -34.28 -29.81
N LEU A 17 -24.58 -34.15 -30.68
CA LEU A 17 -25.98 -34.61 -30.56
C LEU A 17 -26.51 -35.07 -29.18
N GLY A 18 -27.60 -34.43 -28.73
CA GLY A 18 -28.74 -35.19 -28.15
C GLY A 18 -29.24 -34.82 -26.76
N SER A 19 -30.15 -33.83 -26.73
CA SER A 19 -31.39 -33.81 -25.93
C SER A 19 -31.40 -33.62 -24.40
N LEU A 20 -32.30 -32.69 -24.04
CA LEU A 20 -33.27 -32.69 -22.93
C LEU A 20 -32.85 -32.06 -21.59
N VAL A 21 -33.36 -30.82 -21.39
CA VAL A 21 -33.98 -30.29 -20.15
C VAL A 21 -33.04 -30.19 -18.93
N GLY A 22 -32.78 -29.03 -18.31
CA GLY A 22 -33.34 -27.69 -18.35
C GLY A 22 -33.04 -27.01 -16.99
N ILE A 23 -33.20 -25.68 -16.97
CA ILE A 23 -33.27 -24.68 -15.87
C ILE A 23 -32.30 -23.53 -16.25
N ALA A 24 -32.68 -22.27 -16.46
CA ALA A 24 -33.88 -21.50 -16.12
C ALA A 24 -34.17 -20.42 -17.19
N GLY A 25 -35.45 -20.20 -17.47
CA GLY A 25 -35.95 -19.13 -18.36
C GLY A 25 -37.26 -19.47 -19.09
N ILE A 26 -38.22 -20.08 -18.39
CA ILE A 26 -39.56 -20.38 -18.91
C ILE A 26 -40.43 -19.13 -18.77
N GLY A 27 -40.98 -18.66 -19.90
CA GLY A 27 -42.00 -17.62 -19.91
C GLY A 27 -42.58 -17.40 -21.32
N ALA A 28 -43.41 -18.34 -21.77
CA ALA A 28 -44.36 -18.22 -22.89
C ALA A 28 -43.81 -18.15 -24.33
N ALA A 29 -43.64 -19.31 -24.97
CA ALA A 29 -43.82 -19.44 -26.42
C ALA A 29 -44.40 -20.81 -26.86
N ILE A 30 -45.08 -21.53 -25.94
CA ILE A 30 -45.96 -22.64 -26.30
C ILE A 30 -47.33 -22.03 -26.57
N GLY A 31 -47.63 -21.71 -27.83
CA GLY A 31 -48.93 -21.12 -28.14
C GLY A 31 -49.25 -20.79 -29.59
N TRP A 32 -48.47 -21.16 -30.60
CA TRP A 32 -48.85 -20.88 -32.00
C TRP A 32 -48.40 -22.02 -32.93
N SER A 33 -49.13 -23.13 -32.98
CA SER A 33 -48.85 -24.19 -33.97
C SER A 33 -50.07 -24.83 -34.64
N ILE A 34 -51.29 -24.27 -34.48
CA ILE A 34 -52.46 -24.74 -35.24
C ILE A 34 -53.19 -23.53 -35.83
N GLY A 35 -52.61 -22.94 -36.89
CA GLY A 35 -53.19 -21.81 -37.64
C GLY A 35 -52.34 -21.26 -38.80
N SER A 36 -51.19 -21.88 -39.10
CA SER A 36 -50.12 -21.27 -39.92
C SER A 36 -50.35 -21.28 -41.45
N TYR A 37 -51.23 -22.13 -41.99
CA TYR A 37 -51.41 -22.15 -43.44
C TYR A 37 -52.23 -20.96 -43.98
N ILE A 38 -53.08 -20.34 -43.16
CA ILE A 38 -53.87 -19.15 -43.56
C ILE A 38 -53.25 -17.85 -43.00
N ALA A 39 -52.59 -17.89 -41.84
CA ALA A 39 -51.95 -16.71 -41.24
C ALA A 39 -50.70 -16.23 -42.01
N SER A 40 -49.98 -17.12 -42.71
CA SER A 40 -48.75 -16.80 -43.45
C SER A 40 -48.96 -15.95 -44.71
N ARG A 41 -50.21 -15.66 -45.10
CA ARG A 41 -50.54 -14.75 -46.21
C ARG A 41 -51.13 -13.41 -45.79
N ILE A 42 -51.54 -13.25 -44.53
CA ILE A 42 -52.22 -12.03 -44.04
C ILE A 42 -51.37 -11.26 -43.02
N TYR A 43 -50.38 -11.92 -42.41
CA TYR A 43 -49.37 -11.25 -41.60
C TYR A 43 -48.00 -11.78 -42.03
N LYS A 44 -47.26 -10.98 -42.80
CA LYS A 44 -45.80 -11.07 -42.79
C LYS A 44 -45.38 -10.19 -41.61
N PRO A 45 -45.08 -10.72 -40.41
CA PRO A 45 -44.26 -9.94 -39.51
C PRO A 45 -42.90 -9.85 -40.20
N GLU A 46 -42.63 -8.67 -40.76
CA GLU A 46 -41.28 -8.31 -41.15
C GLU A 46 -40.45 -8.45 -39.87
N LEU A 47 -39.61 -9.48 -39.79
CA LEU A 47 -38.76 -9.69 -38.64
C LEU A 47 -37.77 -8.54 -38.63
N GLU A 48 -38.01 -7.57 -37.75
CA GLU A 48 -37.13 -6.43 -37.57
C GLU A 48 -35.73 -6.93 -37.18
N PRO A 49 -34.65 -6.37 -37.76
CA PRO A 49 -33.30 -6.71 -37.36
C PRO A 49 -33.14 -6.48 -35.86
N GLN A 50 -32.74 -7.53 -35.15
CA GLN A 50 -32.55 -7.45 -33.70
C GLN A 50 -31.11 -7.06 -33.41
N THR A 51 -30.95 -5.95 -32.68
CA THR A 51 -29.65 -5.55 -32.13
C THR A 51 -29.57 -6.00 -30.68
N ILE A 52 -28.60 -6.85 -30.36
CA ILE A 52 -28.30 -7.23 -28.97
C ILE A 52 -27.07 -6.44 -28.54
N GLU A 53 -27.26 -5.56 -27.55
CA GLU A 53 -26.16 -4.79 -26.96
C GLU A 53 -25.63 -5.54 -25.74
N MET A 54 -24.35 -5.91 -25.75
CA MET A 54 -23.68 -6.57 -24.63
C MET A 54 -22.61 -5.65 -24.03
N GLY A 55 -22.65 -5.44 -22.71
CA GLY A 55 -21.63 -4.68 -21.97
C GLY A 55 -21.80 -3.16 -21.97
N LYS A 56 -22.88 -2.63 -22.57
CA LYS A 56 -23.17 -1.20 -22.62
C LYS A 56 -23.36 -0.61 -21.23
N MET A 57 -22.64 0.47 -20.94
CA MET A 57 -22.72 1.15 -19.66
C MET A 57 -24.09 1.81 -19.49
N THR A 58 -24.87 1.39 -18.49
CA THR A 58 -26.26 1.86 -18.29
C THR A 58 -26.38 2.99 -17.26
N ARG A 59 -25.28 3.44 -16.66
CA ARG A 59 -25.28 4.45 -15.58
C ARG A 59 -24.13 5.43 -15.74
N GLU A 60 -24.38 6.70 -15.40
CA GLU A 60 -23.34 7.72 -15.23
C GLU A 60 -22.23 7.21 -14.30
N VAL A 61 -21.00 7.42 -14.77
CA VAL A 61 -19.74 7.07 -14.11
C VAL A 61 -19.73 7.73 -12.74
N SER A 62 -19.70 6.95 -11.66
CA SER A 62 -19.34 7.49 -10.35
C SER A 62 -17.81 7.58 -10.30
N LEU A 63 -17.28 8.77 -10.55
CA LEU A 63 -15.90 9.11 -10.26
C LEU A 63 -15.74 9.13 -8.72
N MET A 64 -15.03 8.15 -8.15
CA MET A 64 -14.52 8.13 -6.76
C MET A 64 -13.31 7.17 -6.77
N ASP A 65 -12.11 7.51 -6.29
CA ASP A 65 -11.73 8.07 -4.99
C ASP A 65 -10.61 9.12 -5.12
N SER A 66 -10.84 10.20 -5.90
CA SER A 66 -9.97 11.38 -5.82
C SER A 66 -10.42 12.23 -4.63
N SER A 67 -9.61 12.26 -3.58
CA SER A 67 -9.81 13.19 -2.47
C SER A 67 -8.74 14.28 -2.51
N TYR A 68 -9.22 15.53 -2.49
CA TYR A 68 -8.36 16.69 -2.28
C TYR A 68 -7.96 16.74 -0.80
N GLY A 69 -6.72 17.17 -0.54
CA GLY A 69 -6.20 17.32 0.82
C GLY A 69 -5.71 16.03 1.48
N ARG A 70 -5.54 14.93 0.72
CA ARG A 70 -4.74 13.81 1.22
C ARG A 70 -3.27 14.25 1.32
N PRO A 71 -2.57 13.94 2.42
CA PRO A 71 -1.14 14.15 2.49
C PRO A 71 -0.38 13.33 1.47
N ILE A 72 0.73 13.89 0.99
CA ILE A 72 1.71 13.17 0.18
C ILE A 72 2.59 12.38 1.15
N PRO A 73 2.53 11.03 1.13
CA PRO A 73 3.36 10.22 2.01
C PRO A 73 4.84 10.34 1.63
N ILE A 74 5.71 10.24 2.63
CA ILE A 74 7.14 10.04 2.46
C ILE A 74 7.43 8.57 2.79
N ILE A 75 8.05 7.89 1.85
CA ILE A 75 8.41 6.48 1.99
C ILE A 75 9.93 6.42 2.15
N TYR A 76 10.40 5.67 3.14
CA TYR A 76 11.76 5.19 3.20
C TYR A 76 11.72 3.68 2.96
N GLY A 77 12.63 3.16 2.14
CA GLY A 77 12.72 1.75 1.79
C GLY A 77 11.63 1.33 0.82
N THR A 78 11.00 0.20 1.11
CA THR A 78 9.92 -0.38 0.31
C THR A 78 8.62 -0.39 1.08
N PHE A 79 7.56 0.10 0.44
CA PHE A 79 6.25 0.17 1.08
C PHE A 79 5.13 0.09 0.05
N ARG A 80 3.99 -0.46 0.45
CA ARG A 80 2.78 -0.48 -0.38
C ARG A 80 1.89 0.70 -0.04
N VAL A 81 1.58 1.53 -1.04
CA VAL A 81 0.72 2.70 -0.88
C VAL A 81 -0.45 2.66 -1.85
N GLY A 82 -1.59 3.19 -1.42
CA GLY A 82 -2.72 3.48 -2.30
C GLY A 82 -2.41 4.72 -3.14
N GLY A 83 -2.71 4.66 -4.43
CA GLY A 83 -2.54 5.81 -5.31
C GLY A 83 -3.70 6.78 -5.21
N ASN A 84 -3.44 8.07 -5.49
CA ASN A 84 -4.49 9.09 -5.61
C ASN A 84 -4.56 9.60 -7.06
N ILE A 85 -5.76 9.64 -7.65
CA ILE A 85 -5.93 10.11 -9.03
C ILE A 85 -5.77 11.63 -9.06
N ILE A 86 -4.80 12.12 -9.84
CA ILE A 86 -4.49 13.56 -10.00
C ILE A 86 -4.95 14.12 -11.35
N TRP A 87 -5.17 13.26 -12.33
CA TRP A 87 -5.68 13.60 -13.65
C TRP A 87 -6.38 12.40 -14.28
N ALA A 88 -7.43 12.62 -15.06
CA ALA A 88 -8.09 11.60 -15.86
C ALA A 88 -8.68 12.25 -17.12
N ALA A 89 -8.58 11.55 -18.24
CA ALA A 89 -9.27 11.88 -19.48
C ALA A 89 -10.72 11.38 -19.45
N ASP A 90 -11.51 11.81 -20.45
CA ASP A 90 -12.85 11.25 -20.66
C ASP A 90 -12.75 9.78 -21.08
N ILE A 91 -13.67 8.95 -20.56
CA ILE A 91 -13.74 7.53 -20.90
C ILE A 91 -14.10 7.39 -22.39
N GLN A 92 -13.29 6.63 -23.13
CA GLN A 92 -13.50 6.32 -24.54
C GLN A 92 -14.35 5.04 -24.65
N GLU A 93 -15.42 5.09 -25.44
CA GLU A 93 -16.27 3.95 -25.77
C GLU A 93 -15.85 3.35 -27.11
N HIS A 94 -15.63 2.05 -27.13
CA HIS A 94 -15.31 1.30 -28.33
C HIS A 94 -16.40 0.26 -28.58
N VAL A 95 -16.79 0.11 -29.85
CA VAL A 95 -17.88 -0.78 -30.27
C VAL A 95 -17.38 -1.70 -31.38
N THR A 96 -17.52 -3.01 -31.18
CA THR A 96 -17.33 -4.00 -32.23
C THR A 96 -18.69 -4.60 -32.59
N GLU A 97 -19.04 -4.59 -33.87
CA GLU A 97 -20.28 -5.15 -34.38
C GLU A 97 -20.01 -6.52 -35.02
N GLU A 98 -20.73 -7.55 -34.59
CA GLU A 98 -20.78 -8.85 -35.24
C GLU A 98 -22.16 -9.09 -35.81
N GLU A 99 -22.25 -9.32 -37.12
CA GLU A 99 -23.48 -9.71 -37.78
C GLU A 99 -23.52 -11.23 -37.96
N GLN A 100 -24.58 -11.86 -37.48
CA GLN A 100 -24.83 -13.28 -37.69
C GLN A 100 -26.19 -13.46 -38.35
N GLU A 101 -26.23 -14.25 -39.42
CA GLU A 101 -27.47 -14.69 -40.03
C GLU A 101 -28.08 -15.82 -39.18
N VAL A 102 -29.19 -15.52 -38.52
CA VAL A 102 -29.92 -16.50 -37.69
C VAL A 102 -31.13 -16.99 -38.47
N GLN A 103 -31.18 -18.32 -38.64
CA GLN A 103 -32.25 -18.98 -39.37
C GLN A 103 -33.28 -19.53 -38.39
N VAL A 104 -34.51 -19.01 -38.45
CA VAL A 104 -35.61 -19.45 -37.59
C VAL A 104 -36.67 -20.17 -38.43
N GLY A 105 -37.01 -21.39 -37.99
CA GLY A 105 -37.92 -22.31 -38.70
C GLY A 105 -37.19 -23.50 -39.31
N ARG A 106 -37.94 -24.48 -39.83
CA ARG A 106 -37.40 -25.72 -40.42
C ARG A 106 -38.12 -26.02 -41.74
N GLY A 107 -37.37 -26.33 -42.79
CA GLY A 107 -37.91 -26.59 -44.14
C GLY A 107 -37.99 -25.35 -45.03
N LYS A 108 -38.75 -25.42 -46.14
CA LYS A 108 -38.84 -24.36 -47.18
C LYS A 108 -39.49 -23.03 -46.75
N ALA A 109 -39.84 -22.90 -45.46
CA ALA A 109 -40.40 -21.69 -44.85
C ALA A 109 -39.46 -21.09 -43.78
N ALA A 110 -38.20 -21.56 -43.70
CA ALA A 110 -37.20 -20.95 -42.84
C ALA A 110 -36.96 -19.49 -43.26
N GLN A 111 -37.06 -18.58 -42.30
CA GLN A 111 -36.73 -17.19 -42.49
C GLN A 111 -35.38 -16.90 -41.85
N THR A 112 -34.49 -16.26 -42.61
CA THR A 112 -33.20 -15.78 -42.15
C THR A 112 -33.34 -14.30 -41.81
N TYR A 113 -32.91 -13.88 -40.63
CA TYR A 113 -32.74 -12.47 -40.31
C TYR A 113 -31.31 -12.21 -39.84
N VAL A 114 -30.85 -10.98 -40.02
CA VAL A 114 -29.54 -10.53 -39.55
C VAL A 114 -29.69 -10.14 -38.08
N GLN A 115 -28.92 -10.79 -37.22
CA GLN A 115 -28.77 -10.43 -35.82
C GLN A 115 -27.43 -9.68 -35.67
N THR A 116 -27.48 -8.43 -35.23
CA THR A 116 -26.28 -7.62 -34.96
C THR A 116 -25.99 -7.65 -33.46
N THR A 117 -24.85 -8.20 -33.08
CA THR A 117 -24.35 -8.19 -31.69
C THR A 117 -23.31 -7.10 -31.54
N ARG A 118 -23.56 -6.13 -30.65
CA ARG A 118 -22.62 -5.04 -30.35
C ARG A 118 -21.89 -5.33 -29.05
N HIS A 119 -20.57 -5.46 -29.13
CA HIS A 119 -19.67 -5.58 -27.98
C HIS A 119 -19.11 -4.22 -27.62
N TYR A 120 -19.48 -3.71 -26.44
CA TYR A 120 -18.97 -2.47 -25.89
C TYR A 120 -17.79 -2.74 -24.96
N TRP A 121 -16.70 -1.99 -25.11
CA TRP A 121 -15.58 -1.95 -24.17
C TRP A 121 -15.08 -0.52 -23.99
N TYR A 122 -14.48 -0.25 -22.84
CA TYR A 122 -14.17 1.11 -22.42
C TYR A 122 -12.71 1.24 -22.04
N THR A 123 -12.08 2.35 -22.44
CA THR A 123 -10.72 2.72 -22.03
C THR A 123 -10.68 4.09 -21.40
N CYS A 124 -9.73 4.30 -20.50
CA CYS A 124 -9.48 5.62 -19.93
C CYS A 124 -7.98 5.81 -19.69
N SER A 125 -7.50 7.01 -20.00
CA SER A 125 -6.15 7.44 -19.65
C SER A 125 -6.19 8.29 -18.38
N PHE A 126 -5.34 8.01 -17.40
CA PHE A 126 -5.35 8.72 -16.11
C PHE A 126 -3.99 8.68 -15.43
N ALA A 127 -3.75 9.62 -14.52
CA ALA A 127 -2.53 9.73 -13.74
C ALA A 127 -2.79 9.55 -12.25
N VAL A 128 -1.93 8.77 -11.60
CA VAL A 128 -2.03 8.37 -10.20
C VAL A 128 -0.77 8.79 -9.45
N ALA A 129 -0.93 9.69 -8.48
CA ALA A 129 0.13 10.10 -7.55
C ALA A 129 0.36 9.05 -6.46
N LEU A 130 1.62 8.86 -6.08
CA LEU A 130 2.04 7.83 -5.14
C LEU A 130 2.60 8.41 -3.84
N CYS A 131 3.73 9.10 -3.93
CA CYS A 131 4.50 9.58 -2.78
C CYS A 131 5.48 10.67 -3.20
N LYS A 132 6.13 11.29 -2.22
CA LYS A 132 7.24 12.20 -2.46
C LYS A 132 8.42 11.42 -3.07
N GLY A 133 8.95 11.92 -4.18
CA GLY A 133 10.14 11.37 -4.84
C GLY A 133 11.46 11.93 -4.29
N PRO A 134 12.61 11.47 -4.81
CA PRO A 134 12.73 10.47 -5.87
C PRO A 134 12.52 9.03 -5.36
N ILE A 135 11.88 8.20 -6.18
CA ILE A 135 11.78 6.74 -5.96
C ILE A 135 12.74 6.01 -6.90
N TYR A 136 13.17 4.80 -6.53
CA TYR A 136 13.93 3.93 -7.43
C TYR A 136 13.01 3.34 -8.51
N GLY A 137 11.80 2.91 -8.12
CA GLY A 137 10.81 2.39 -9.05
C GLY A 137 9.63 1.73 -8.36
N ILE A 138 8.80 1.08 -9.17
CA ILE A 138 7.59 0.37 -8.71
C ILE A 138 7.80 -1.11 -8.98
N ARG A 139 7.63 -1.94 -7.96
CA ARG A 139 7.90 -3.38 -8.05
C ARG A 139 6.65 -4.20 -8.37
N ARG A 140 5.51 -3.81 -7.79
CA ARG A 140 4.21 -4.48 -7.98
C ARG A 140 3.06 -3.48 -8.03
N ILE A 141 2.04 -3.76 -8.84
CA ILE A 141 0.81 -2.95 -8.94
C ILE A 141 -0.39 -3.88 -8.84
N TRP A 142 -1.36 -3.50 -8.02
CA TRP A 142 -2.65 -4.17 -7.91
C TRP A 142 -3.78 -3.22 -8.28
N ALA A 143 -4.77 -3.73 -9.01
CA ALA A 143 -6.03 -3.06 -9.32
C ALA A 143 -7.20 -3.85 -8.68
N ASP A 144 -8.00 -3.21 -7.83
CA ASP A 144 -9.05 -3.84 -7.03
C ASP A 144 -8.57 -5.09 -6.26
N GLY A 145 -7.28 -5.11 -5.87
CA GLY A 145 -6.64 -6.22 -5.17
C GLY A 145 -6.07 -7.33 -6.07
N LYS A 146 -6.34 -7.30 -7.39
CA LYS A 146 -5.73 -8.23 -8.36
C LYS A 146 -4.36 -7.70 -8.80
N LEU A 147 -3.33 -8.55 -8.75
CA LEU A 147 -1.99 -8.22 -9.25
C LEU A 147 -2.02 -8.08 -10.78
N ILE A 148 -1.55 -6.94 -11.30
CA ILE A 148 -1.51 -6.64 -12.74
C ILE A 148 -0.10 -6.35 -13.25
N TYR A 149 0.83 -6.06 -12.34
CA TYR A 149 2.23 -5.78 -12.65
C TYR A 149 3.09 -6.38 -11.55
N ASN A 150 4.13 -7.11 -11.92
CA ASN A 150 5.06 -7.74 -11.00
C ASN A 150 6.44 -7.91 -11.66
N VAL A 151 7.38 -7.07 -11.24
CA VAL A 151 8.80 -7.15 -11.59
C VAL A 151 9.67 -7.48 -10.38
N SER A 152 9.10 -8.19 -9.41
CA SER A 152 9.88 -8.70 -8.29
C SER A 152 10.88 -9.77 -8.73
N ALA A 153 11.96 -9.98 -7.97
CA ALA A 153 12.88 -11.10 -8.17
C ALA A 153 12.21 -12.49 -8.05
N THR A 154 11.00 -12.55 -7.47
CA THR A 154 10.19 -13.76 -7.31
C THR A 154 9.11 -13.89 -8.40
N ALA A 155 9.04 -12.96 -9.36
CA ALA A 155 8.05 -12.99 -10.43
C ALA A 155 8.29 -14.21 -11.35
N THR A 156 7.19 -14.83 -11.75
CA THR A 156 7.20 -15.89 -12.77
C THR A 156 7.34 -15.30 -14.17
N ASP A 157 7.80 -16.09 -15.14
CA ASP A 157 7.99 -15.65 -16.53
C ASP A 157 6.69 -15.11 -17.15
N ASP A 158 5.54 -15.73 -16.81
CA ASP A 158 4.22 -15.29 -17.28
C ASP A 158 3.83 -13.92 -16.70
N GLU A 159 4.13 -13.68 -15.43
CA GLU A 159 3.88 -12.38 -14.78
C GLU A 159 4.77 -11.27 -15.37
N LEU A 160 6.03 -11.59 -15.67
CA LEU A 160 6.95 -10.66 -16.32
C LEU A 160 6.45 -10.29 -17.72
N ALA A 161 6.04 -11.28 -18.53
CA ALA A 161 5.51 -11.03 -19.87
C ALA A 161 4.20 -10.20 -19.85
N GLN A 162 3.35 -10.39 -18.84
CA GLN A 162 2.17 -9.53 -18.64
C GLN A 162 2.57 -8.11 -18.22
N SER A 163 3.58 -7.99 -17.37
CA SER A 163 4.08 -6.71 -16.88
C SER A 163 4.74 -5.89 -17.98
N GLU A 164 5.43 -6.52 -18.93
CA GLU A 164 6.01 -5.85 -20.11
C GLU A 164 4.93 -5.22 -20.99
N LYS A 165 3.82 -5.95 -21.24
CA LYS A 165 2.69 -5.40 -22.00
C LYS A 165 2.04 -4.21 -21.30
N LEU A 166 1.90 -4.28 -19.97
CA LEU A 166 1.36 -3.16 -19.20
C LEU A 166 2.33 -1.99 -19.15
N ALA A 167 3.65 -2.23 -19.13
CA ALA A 167 4.66 -1.19 -19.15
C ALA A 167 4.64 -0.38 -20.45
N GLU A 168 4.27 -0.97 -21.60
CA GLU A 168 4.02 -0.22 -22.84
C GLU A 168 2.83 0.76 -22.73
N GLN A 169 1.91 0.49 -21.79
CA GLN A 169 0.72 1.29 -21.52
C GLN A 169 0.88 2.15 -20.26
N MET A 170 2.09 2.30 -19.72
CA MET A 170 2.32 3.13 -18.53
C MET A 170 3.62 3.93 -18.62
N ASP A 171 3.57 5.19 -18.21
CA ASP A 171 4.75 6.00 -17.95
C ASP A 171 4.94 6.15 -16.43
N ILE A 172 6.10 5.74 -15.93
CA ILE A 172 6.47 5.90 -14.52
C ILE A 172 7.32 7.16 -14.37
N TYR A 173 6.85 8.10 -13.56
CA TYR A 173 7.59 9.28 -13.15
C TYR A 173 8.17 9.05 -11.76
N LEU A 174 9.49 9.06 -11.66
CA LEU A 174 10.21 8.76 -10.42
C LEU A 174 10.14 9.88 -9.39
N GLY A 175 9.62 11.06 -9.75
CA GLY A 175 9.50 12.20 -8.84
C GLY A 175 10.80 12.95 -8.63
N THR A 176 11.67 12.97 -9.64
CA THR A 176 12.88 13.81 -9.62
C THR A 176 12.53 15.28 -9.83
N GLU A 177 13.42 16.18 -9.43
CA GLU A 177 13.23 17.63 -9.61
C GLU A 177 13.40 18.09 -11.06
N ASP A 178 14.03 17.27 -11.91
CA ASP A 178 14.29 17.57 -13.33
C ASP A 178 13.26 16.97 -14.29
N GLN A 179 12.26 16.23 -13.78
CA GLN A 179 11.25 15.59 -14.62
C GLN A 179 10.43 16.61 -15.43
N GLN A 180 10.00 16.18 -16.61
CA GLN A 180 9.26 16.99 -17.57
C GLN A 180 7.76 16.65 -17.54
N PRO A 181 6.87 17.57 -17.98
CA PRO A 181 5.45 17.28 -18.14
C PRO A 181 5.20 16.05 -19.02
N ASN A 182 4.11 15.34 -18.75
CA ASN A 182 3.77 14.15 -19.52
C ASN A 182 3.20 14.50 -20.90
N PRO A 183 3.74 13.93 -22.01
CA PRO A 183 3.26 14.24 -23.36
C PRO A 183 1.80 13.86 -23.63
N LEU A 184 1.30 12.75 -23.05
CA LEU A 184 -0.10 12.37 -23.20
C LEU A 184 -1.00 13.41 -22.55
N MET A 185 -0.71 13.78 -21.30
CA MET A 185 -1.45 14.84 -20.61
C MET A 185 -1.42 16.16 -21.41
N GLU A 186 -0.28 16.52 -21.99
CA GLU A 186 -0.14 17.73 -22.83
C GLU A 186 -0.96 17.65 -24.11
N SER A 187 -1.16 16.45 -24.67
CA SER A 187 -2.03 16.27 -25.83
C SER A 187 -3.49 16.59 -25.53
N TYR A 188 -3.96 16.37 -24.30
CA TYR A 188 -5.34 16.69 -23.86
C TYR A 188 -5.49 18.13 -23.39
N LEU A 189 -4.53 18.65 -22.63
CA LEU A 189 -4.63 19.97 -21.96
C LEU A 189 -3.93 21.10 -22.72
N GLY A 190 -3.16 20.78 -23.75
CA GLY A 190 -2.30 21.69 -24.50
C GLY A 190 -0.89 21.79 -23.91
N THR A 191 0.10 21.95 -24.79
CA THR A 191 1.52 22.09 -24.43
C THR A 191 1.74 23.25 -23.46
N GLY A 192 2.47 23.00 -22.37
CA GLY A 192 2.77 24.00 -21.35
C GLY A 192 1.65 24.24 -20.31
N ASN A 193 0.47 23.63 -20.48
CA ASN A 193 -0.62 23.69 -19.48
C ASN A 193 -0.58 22.54 -18.47
N VAL A 194 0.36 21.61 -18.62
CA VAL A 194 0.52 20.45 -17.74
C VAL A 194 1.65 20.69 -16.75
N PRO A 195 1.41 20.57 -15.44
CA PRO A 195 2.48 20.62 -14.47
C PRO A 195 3.37 19.38 -14.59
N ALA A 196 4.68 19.56 -14.41
CA ALA A 196 5.64 18.45 -14.38
C ALA A 196 5.62 17.65 -13.06
N TYR A 197 4.79 18.06 -12.08
CA TYR A 197 4.70 17.47 -10.74
C TYR A 197 6.05 17.16 -10.08
N ARG A 198 7.05 18.02 -10.23
CA ARG A 198 8.42 17.81 -9.69
C ARG A 198 8.41 17.48 -8.20
N GLY A 199 9.24 16.54 -7.80
CA GLY A 199 9.29 16.04 -6.42
C GLY A 199 8.16 15.08 -6.05
N LEU A 200 7.22 14.77 -6.95
CA LEU A 200 6.14 13.80 -6.75
C LEU A 200 6.31 12.63 -7.72
N ALA A 201 6.35 11.41 -7.16
CA ALA A 201 6.30 10.19 -7.95
C ALA A 201 4.85 9.89 -8.36
N TYR A 202 4.63 9.65 -9.64
CA TYR A 202 3.30 9.35 -10.19
C TYR A 202 3.40 8.43 -11.40
N VAL A 203 2.29 7.77 -11.75
CA VAL A 203 2.19 6.88 -12.90
C VAL A 203 1.09 7.38 -13.81
N VAL A 204 1.34 7.45 -15.11
CA VAL A 204 0.33 7.72 -16.13
C VAL A 204 0.01 6.43 -16.85
N PHE A 205 -1.27 6.04 -16.86
CA PHE A 205 -1.76 4.92 -17.65
C PHE A 205 -2.36 5.43 -18.96
N HIS A 206 -2.03 4.76 -20.06
CA HIS A 206 -2.52 5.01 -21.41
C HIS A 206 -3.61 4.01 -21.77
N ASP A 207 -4.78 4.49 -22.17
CA ASP A 207 -5.90 3.68 -22.69
C ASP A 207 -6.18 2.40 -21.88
N PHE A 208 -6.17 2.53 -20.55
CA PHE A 208 -6.34 1.40 -19.65
C PHE A 208 -7.72 0.77 -19.81
N LEU A 209 -7.76 -0.55 -20.02
CA LEU A 209 -8.99 -1.30 -20.27
C LEU A 209 -9.84 -1.43 -19.00
N LEU A 210 -11.08 -0.94 -19.05
CA LEU A 210 -11.99 -0.92 -17.91
C LEU A 210 -12.97 -2.10 -17.85
N SER A 211 -13.03 -2.91 -18.90
CA SER A 211 -13.98 -4.03 -19.02
C SER A 211 -13.85 -5.04 -17.88
N ASP A 212 -12.61 -5.30 -17.44
CA ASP A 212 -12.32 -6.20 -16.32
C ASP A 212 -12.74 -5.64 -14.96
N TYR A 213 -12.98 -4.32 -14.89
CA TYR A 213 -13.26 -3.58 -13.67
C TYR A 213 -14.67 -3.00 -13.68
N GLY A 214 -15.62 -3.64 -14.38
CA GLY A 214 -17.02 -3.18 -14.39
C GLY A 214 -17.19 -1.77 -14.96
N ASN A 215 -16.36 -1.40 -15.94
CA ASN A 215 -16.40 -0.12 -16.67
C ASN A 215 -16.20 1.10 -15.77
N ARG A 216 -15.34 0.98 -14.75
CA ARG A 216 -14.87 2.10 -13.91
C ARG A 216 -13.37 2.01 -13.71
N ILE A 217 -12.76 3.15 -13.37
CA ILE A 217 -11.37 3.17 -12.92
C ILE A 217 -11.27 2.38 -11.60
N PRO A 218 -10.44 1.33 -11.51
CA PRO A 218 -10.30 0.53 -10.30
C PRO A 218 -9.49 1.26 -9.22
N ASN A 219 -9.54 0.75 -7.99
CA ASN A 219 -8.64 1.24 -6.94
C ASN A 219 -7.24 0.64 -7.11
N PHE A 220 -6.22 1.49 -7.15
CA PHE A 220 -4.85 1.05 -7.34
C PHE A 220 -4.03 1.09 -6.06
N SER A 221 -3.20 0.07 -5.87
CA SER A 221 -2.14 0.08 -4.87
C SER A 221 -0.82 -0.32 -5.52
N PHE A 222 0.27 0.29 -5.05
CA PHE A 222 1.59 0.20 -5.65
C PHE A 222 2.59 -0.16 -4.56
N GLU A 223 3.45 -1.13 -4.83
CA GLU A 223 4.66 -1.35 -4.04
C GLU A 223 5.77 -0.49 -4.61
N VAL A 224 6.10 0.56 -3.87
CA VAL A 224 7.11 1.56 -4.23
C VAL A 224 8.41 1.19 -3.54
N VAL A 225 9.50 1.25 -4.30
CA VAL A 225 10.86 1.04 -3.83
C VAL A 225 11.61 2.36 -3.95
N THR A 226 12.17 2.85 -2.84
CA THR A 226 12.99 4.08 -2.81
C THR A 226 14.49 3.78 -2.82
N ASN A 227 14.89 2.66 -2.21
CA ASN A 227 16.25 2.16 -2.22
C ASN A 227 16.26 0.72 -2.73
N GLY A 228 17.03 0.45 -3.76
CA GLY A 228 17.08 -0.84 -4.42
C GLY A 228 18.02 -0.85 -5.62
N HIS A 229 18.14 -2.02 -6.23
CA HIS A 229 18.92 -2.22 -7.43
C HIS A 229 18.17 -3.10 -8.44
N ALA A 230 18.58 -3.03 -9.71
CA ALA A 230 18.03 -3.85 -10.77
C ALA A 230 18.68 -5.24 -10.74
N LEU A 231 17.87 -6.28 -10.88
CA LEU A 231 18.31 -7.65 -11.11
C LEU A 231 18.02 -8.00 -12.58
N GLY A 232 19.07 -8.14 -13.38
CA GLY A 232 18.92 -8.31 -14.82
C GLY A 232 18.39 -7.04 -15.50
N THR A 233 17.49 -7.19 -16.48
CA THR A 233 17.02 -6.08 -17.31
C THR A 233 15.72 -5.44 -16.82
N SER A 234 14.90 -6.17 -16.06
CA SER A 234 13.53 -5.74 -15.76
C SER A 234 13.15 -5.86 -14.29
N GLN A 235 13.82 -6.73 -13.51
CA GLN A 235 13.43 -6.98 -12.11
C GLN A 235 14.05 -5.96 -11.15
N ILE A 236 13.33 -5.66 -10.08
CA ILE A 236 13.76 -4.75 -9.01
C ILE A 236 13.88 -5.54 -7.70
N VAL A 237 15.03 -5.39 -7.05
CA VAL A 237 15.31 -5.93 -5.72
C VAL A 237 15.41 -4.75 -4.74
N PRO A 238 14.58 -4.72 -3.68
CA PRO A 238 14.68 -3.69 -2.67
C PRO A 238 15.88 -3.94 -1.75
N ASP A 239 16.57 -2.86 -1.41
CA ASP A 239 17.69 -2.89 -0.47
C ASP A 239 17.25 -2.33 0.89
N PRO A 240 17.65 -2.96 2.02
CA PRO A 240 17.42 -2.39 3.34
C PRO A 240 18.00 -0.97 3.46
N ILE A 241 17.38 -0.14 4.29
CA ILE A 241 17.86 1.22 4.58
C ILE A 241 18.37 1.27 6.02
N PRO A 242 19.58 1.82 6.25
CA PRO A 242 20.07 2.05 7.60
C PRO A 242 19.22 3.12 8.30
N ILE A 243 18.85 2.86 9.55
CA ILE A 243 17.97 3.77 10.30
C ILE A 243 18.60 5.14 10.55
N SER A 244 19.94 5.21 10.58
CA SER A 244 20.71 6.46 10.68
C SER A 244 20.34 7.42 9.56
N SER A 245 20.34 6.94 8.31
CA SER A 245 19.97 7.77 7.15
C SER A 245 18.54 8.32 7.21
N ILE A 246 17.61 7.56 7.81
CA ILE A 246 16.21 7.98 7.96
C ILE A 246 16.11 9.08 9.02
N ILE A 247 16.78 8.89 10.16
CA ILE A 247 16.82 9.87 11.24
C ILE A 247 17.47 11.17 10.76
N ASP A 248 18.60 11.07 10.06
CA ASP A 248 19.32 12.23 9.51
C ASP A 248 18.42 13.03 8.54
N ASP A 249 17.73 12.37 7.61
CA ASP A 249 16.81 13.05 6.66
C ASP A 249 15.60 13.67 7.37
N ILE A 250 15.05 13.04 8.40
CA ILE A 250 13.95 13.61 9.21
C ILE A 250 14.43 14.85 9.98
N CYS A 251 15.62 14.79 10.57
CA CYS A 251 16.24 15.91 11.27
C CYS A 251 16.56 17.08 10.33
N GLU A 252 17.12 16.80 9.15
CA GLU A 252 17.40 17.81 8.12
C GLU A 252 16.12 18.52 7.67
N LYS A 253 15.05 17.75 7.41
CA LYS A 253 13.73 18.33 7.08
C LYS A 253 13.12 19.16 8.24
N ALA A 254 13.51 18.89 9.48
CA ALA A 254 13.13 19.68 10.64
C ALA A 254 13.99 20.95 10.83
N GLY A 255 15.03 21.13 10.02
CA GLY A 255 15.96 22.26 10.08
C GLY A 255 17.16 22.05 10.99
N LEU A 256 17.46 20.81 11.40
CA LEU A 256 18.69 20.45 12.10
C LEU A 256 19.75 20.03 11.08
N GLU A 257 20.83 20.80 10.97
CA GLU A 257 21.94 20.44 10.08
C GLU A 257 22.63 19.16 10.57
N SER A 258 23.18 18.38 9.63
CA SER A 258 23.79 17.08 9.92
C SER A 258 24.98 17.15 10.89
N GLU A 259 25.61 18.32 11.07
CA GLU A 259 26.66 18.50 12.06
C GLU A 259 26.17 18.42 13.53
N TYR A 260 24.88 18.72 13.75
CA TYR A 260 24.22 18.70 15.06
C TYR A 260 23.54 17.37 15.38
N VAL A 261 23.61 16.39 14.48
CA VAL A 261 23.00 15.07 14.65
C VAL A 261 24.09 14.01 14.68
N ASP A 262 24.03 13.13 15.67
CA ASP A 262 24.94 11.98 15.78
C ASP A 262 24.13 10.68 15.81
N THR A 263 24.21 9.95 14.70
CA THR A 263 23.62 8.63 14.49
C THR A 263 24.70 7.56 14.27
N SER A 264 25.96 7.85 14.60
CA SER A 264 27.11 7.02 14.27
C SER A 264 27.10 5.64 14.94
N THR A 265 26.41 5.50 16.07
CA THR A 265 26.27 4.24 16.81
C THR A 265 25.14 3.35 16.31
N LEU A 266 24.35 3.81 15.33
CA LEU A 266 23.18 3.08 14.82
C LEU A 266 23.58 2.19 13.64
N ASP A 267 23.38 0.88 13.80
CA ASP A 267 23.70 -0.16 12.82
C ASP A 267 22.46 -0.90 12.30
N ASP A 268 21.29 -0.67 12.90
CA ASP A 268 20.06 -1.34 12.50
C ASP A 268 19.57 -0.87 11.11
N GLU A 269 18.88 -1.78 10.43
CA GLU A 269 18.27 -1.53 9.13
C GLU A 269 16.76 -1.81 9.16
N VAL A 270 16.03 -1.14 8.28
CA VAL A 270 14.60 -1.34 8.08
C VAL A 270 14.28 -1.58 6.61
N GLN A 271 13.30 -2.45 6.34
CA GLN A 271 12.84 -2.70 4.97
C GLN A 271 11.98 -1.56 4.44
N GLY A 272 11.21 -0.90 5.29
CA GLY A 272 10.51 0.33 4.95
C GLY A 272 9.87 1.03 6.12
N PHE A 273 9.68 2.33 5.97
CA PHE A 273 9.04 3.22 6.94
C PHE A 273 8.16 4.22 6.19
N LEU A 274 6.91 4.34 6.63
CA LEU A 274 5.96 5.29 6.06
C LEU A 274 5.78 6.47 7.02
N VAL A 275 6.07 7.67 6.54
CA VAL A 275 5.79 8.92 7.25
C VAL A 275 4.65 9.65 6.54
N THR A 276 3.62 10.02 7.31
CA THR A 276 2.46 10.80 6.83
C THR A 276 2.43 12.15 7.55
N GLU A 277 1.26 12.79 7.79
CA GLU A 277 1.16 14.10 8.47
C GLU A 277 1.52 14.03 9.97
N THR A 278 2.76 13.68 10.27
CA THR A 278 3.27 13.63 11.63
C THR A 278 4.41 14.63 11.77
N SER A 279 4.61 15.14 12.99
CA SER A 279 5.79 15.97 13.24
C SER A 279 7.05 15.13 13.10
N ALA A 280 8.19 15.78 12.85
CA ALA A 280 9.49 15.10 12.84
C ALA A 280 9.73 14.34 14.16
N ARG A 281 9.30 14.92 15.29
CA ARG A 281 9.37 14.28 16.61
C ARG A 281 8.56 12.98 16.65
N ASP A 282 7.30 13.00 16.22
CA ASP A 282 6.46 11.80 16.27
C ASP A 282 7.02 10.70 15.36
N ALA A 283 7.55 11.06 14.20
CA ALA A 283 8.21 10.10 13.30
C ALA A 283 9.46 9.48 13.95
N LEU A 284 10.27 10.30 14.64
CA LEU A 284 11.43 9.82 15.40
C LEU A 284 11.02 8.97 16.60
N GLU A 285 9.94 9.30 17.32
CA GLU A 285 9.43 8.50 18.45
C GLU A 285 9.04 7.08 18.03
N VAL A 286 8.50 6.90 16.82
CA VAL A 286 8.25 5.56 16.25
C VAL A 286 9.53 4.76 16.11
N LEU A 287 10.59 5.36 15.54
CA LEU A 287 11.89 4.71 15.38
C LEU A 287 12.54 4.42 16.74
N CYS A 288 12.51 5.38 17.66
CA CYS A 288 13.01 5.21 19.02
C CYS A 288 12.28 4.08 19.76
N SER A 289 10.96 3.97 19.61
CA SER A 289 10.19 2.87 20.21
C SER A 289 10.45 1.52 19.56
N ALA A 290 10.68 1.46 18.25
CA ALA A 290 10.90 0.21 17.53
C ALA A 290 12.29 -0.39 17.80
N PHE A 291 13.32 0.47 17.83
CA PHE A 291 14.72 0.06 17.96
C PHE A 291 15.30 0.27 19.38
N ILE A 292 14.47 0.77 20.32
CA ILE A 292 14.85 1.10 21.70
C ILE A 292 16.03 2.09 21.72
N LEU A 293 15.81 3.22 21.07
CA LEU A 293 16.75 4.33 21.02
C LEU A 293 16.29 5.42 21.97
N ASP A 294 17.25 6.13 22.53
CA ASP A 294 17.03 7.34 23.30
C ASP A 294 17.72 8.51 22.57
N GLY A 295 16.97 9.61 22.37
CA GLY A 295 17.51 10.86 21.83
C GLY A 295 18.02 11.74 22.96
N VAL A 296 19.30 12.10 22.91
CA VAL A 296 20.01 12.82 23.98
C VAL A 296 20.64 14.08 23.42
N GLU A 297 20.51 15.21 24.11
CA GLU A 297 21.32 16.39 23.83
C GLU A 297 22.63 16.31 24.62
N SER A 298 23.76 16.26 23.92
CA SER A 298 25.09 16.18 24.53
C SER A 298 26.11 16.89 23.65
N ASP A 299 26.96 17.72 24.27
CA ASP A 299 27.95 18.58 23.59
C ASP A 299 27.38 19.43 22.43
N GLY A 300 26.13 19.90 22.58
CA GLY A 300 25.45 20.71 21.56
C GLY A 300 24.99 19.91 20.34
N LYS A 301 25.00 18.57 20.41
CA LYS A 301 24.47 17.67 19.39
C LYS A 301 23.33 16.81 19.93
N VAL A 302 22.43 16.41 19.04
CA VAL A 302 21.41 15.40 19.32
C VAL A 302 22.00 14.04 18.94
N LYS A 303 22.37 13.25 19.94
CA LYS A 303 22.88 11.88 19.80
C LYS A 303 21.72 10.89 19.93
N PHE A 304 21.67 9.90 19.05
CA PHE A 304 20.74 8.78 19.15
C PHE A 304 21.47 7.54 19.62
N VAL A 305 21.20 7.12 20.86
CA VAL A 305 21.93 6.05 21.53
C VAL A 305 21.01 4.84 21.73
N LYS A 306 21.53 3.64 21.46
CA LYS A 306 20.79 2.39 21.67
C LYS A 306 20.85 1.97 23.13
N ARG A 307 19.70 1.64 23.69
CA ARG A 307 19.61 1.16 25.08
C ARG A 307 20.12 -0.28 25.21
N GLY A 308 20.87 -0.55 26.27
CA GLY A 308 21.41 -1.88 26.56
C GLY A 308 22.79 -2.14 25.95
N SER A 309 23.48 -1.08 25.52
CA SER A 309 24.92 -1.09 25.22
C SER A 309 25.73 -1.39 26.50
N ASP A 310 26.99 -1.80 26.33
CA ASP A 310 27.89 -2.02 27.47
C ASP A 310 28.08 -0.70 28.25
N PRO A 311 28.02 -0.73 29.60
CA PRO A 311 28.19 0.47 30.39
C PRO A 311 29.60 1.03 30.21
N VAL A 312 29.67 2.34 29.96
CA VAL A 312 30.93 3.08 29.82
C VAL A 312 31.55 3.31 31.19
N VAL A 313 30.73 3.53 32.21
CA VAL A 313 31.16 3.84 33.58
C VAL A 313 30.33 3.08 34.60
N THR A 314 31.00 2.47 35.57
CA THR A 314 30.34 1.95 36.77
C THR A 314 30.46 2.96 37.91
N LEU A 315 29.32 3.43 38.44
CA LEU A 315 29.27 4.29 39.62
C LEU A 315 29.26 3.44 40.89
N ASN A 316 30.19 3.72 41.81
CA ASN A 316 30.19 3.09 43.13
C ASN A 316 29.38 3.94 44.12
N GLU A 317 29.05 3.39 45.28
CA GLU A 317 28.30 4.10 46.33
C GLU A 317 28.97 5.43 46.74
N ASP A 318 30.32 5.47 46.72
CA ASP A 318 31.11 6.67 47.01
C ASP A 318 30.94 7.79 45.97
N ASP A 319 30.50 7.48 44.75
CA ASP A 319 30.25 8.45 43.69
C ASP A 319 28.81 9.03 43.76
N LEU A 320 27.97 8.55 44.69
CA LEU A 320 26.56 8.93 44.83
C LEU A 320 26.32 9.92 45.99
N GLY A 321 25.18 10.62 45.95
CA GLY A 321 24.73 11.51 47.01
C GLY A 321 25.47 12.85 47.07
N ALA A 322 25.96 13.36 45.95
CA ALA A 322 26.56 14.69 45.92
C ALA A 322 25.53 15.77 46.36
N CYS A 323 25.90 16.59 47.35
CA CYS A 323 25.07 17.68 47.88
C CYS A 323 25.91 18.91 48.20
N ALA A 324 25.28 20.08 48.31
CA ALA A 324 25.97 21.30 48.71
C ALA A 324 26.40 21.24 50.19
N GLU A 325 27.41 22.03 50.54
CA GLU A 325 27.92 22.10 51.91
C GLU A 325 26.80 22.49 52.89
N GLY A 326 26.59 21.67 53.92
CA GLY A 326 25.55 21.88 54.93
C GLY A 326 24.17 21.30 54.61
N GLN A 327 23.99 20.62 53.47
CA GLN A 327 22.77 19.84 53.17
C GLN A 327 22.94 18.36 53.52
N GLU A 328 21.83 17.69 53.83
CA GLU A 328 21.81 16.24 53.95
C GLU A 328 21.94 15.59 52.58
N SER A 329 22.88 14.64 52.47
CA SER A 329 23.07 13.83 51.26
C SER A 329 22.00 12.75 51.17
N GLN A 330 21.25 12.74 50.06
CA GLN A 330 20.41 11.62 49.69
C GLN A 330 21.14 10.76 48.65
N VAL A 331 21.68 9.62 49.08
CA VAL A 331 22.50 8.74 48.23
C VAL A 331 21.68 8.12 47.10
N LEU A 332 20.47 7.62 47.40
CA LEU A 332 19.63 6.94 46.43
C LEU A 332 18.15 7.05 46.83
N SER A 333 17.31 7.49 45.91
CA SER A 333 15.86 7.44 45.98
C SER A 333 15.34 6.31 45.09
N ILE A 334 14.52 5.43 45.65
CA ILE A 334 13.96 4.28 44.94
C ILE A 334 12.45 4.42 44.88
N THR A 335 11.93 4.73 43.70
CA THR A 335 10.49 4.82 43.45
C THR A 335 10.02 3.60 42.68
N ARG A 336 9.06 2.85 43.22
CA ARG A 336 8.51 1.67 42.55
C ARG A 336 7.06 1.90 42.11
N ARG A 337 6.80 1.75 40.81
CA ARG A 337 5.44 1.81 40.27
C ARG A 337 4.61 0.61 40.73
N TYR A 338 3.32 0.86 40.96
CA TYR A 338 2.34 -0.17 41.27
C TYR A 338 2.20 -1.15 40.10
N GLU A 339 2.14 -2.44 40.43
CA GLU A 339 2.07 -3.49 39.43
C GLU A 339 0.83 -3.37 38.53
N LEU A 340 -0.30 -2.97 39.12
CA LEU A 340 -1.57 -2.78 38.40
C LEU A 340 -1.50 -1.67 37.34
N ALA A 341 -0.48 -0.83 37.34
CA ALA A 341 -0.25 0.18 36.30
C ALA A 341 0.53 -0.39 35.10
N LEU A 342 1.24 -1.51 35.26
CA LEU A 342 2.08 -2.12 34.21
C LEU A 342 1.25 -2.97 33.25
N PRO A 343 1.68 -3.17 31.99
CA PRO A 343 0.94 -3.99 31.04
C PRO A 343 1.01 -5.48 31.35
N GLN A 344 -0.12 -6.17 31.24
CA GLN A 344 -0.19 -7.62 31.10
C GLN A 344 -0.01 -8.04 29.63
N LYS A 345 -0.53 -7.23 28.70
CA LYS A 345 -0.44 -7.44 27.25
C LYS A 345 0.24 -6.26 26.58
N VAL A 346 1.21 -6.54 25.72
CA VAL A 346 1.77 -5.58 24.77
C VAL A 346 1.48 -6.10 23.37
N GLU A 347 0.85 -5.27 22.55
CA GLU A 347 0.49 -5.58 21.17
C GLU A 347 1.22 -4.58 20.26
N VAL A 348 1.96 -5.08 19.30
CA VAL A 348 2.69 -4.28 18.31
C VAL A 348 2.00 -4.50 16.97
N ARG A 349 1.45 -3.41 16.42
CA ARG A 349 0.87 -3.39 15.07
C ARG A 349 1.94 -2.91 14.10
N TYR A 350 2.08 -3.61 12.99
CA TYR A 350 3.13 -3.40 12.00
C TYR A 350 2.64 -3.75 10.60
N ILE A 351 3.46 -3.44 9.61
CA ILE A 351 3.18 -3.73 8.20
C ILE A 351 3.96 -4.97 7.80
N ASP A 352 3.26 -6.03 7.43
CA ASP A 352 3.85 -7.35 7.23
C ASP A 352 4.31 -7.55 5.78
N VAL A 353 5.63 -7.61 5.61
CA VAL A 353 6.30 -7.73 4.30
C VAL A 353 6.00 -9.08 3.63
N ASP A 354 5.74 -10.12 4.41
CA ASP A 354 5.44 -11.46 3.91
C ASP A 354 3.95 -11.62 3.52
N ARG A 355 3.12 -10.61 3.82
CA ARG A 355 1.68 -10.57 3.53
C ARG A 355 1.29 -9.37 2.68
N ASP A 356 2.10 -9.07 1.67
CA ASP A 356 1.87 -7.97 0.71
C ASP A 356 1.62 -6.61 1.38
N PHE A 357 2.39 -6.33 2.45
CA PHE A 357 2.32 -5.10 3.22
C PHE A 357 0.94 -4.86 3.85
N GLN A 358 0.23 -5.93 4.21
CA GLN A 358 -0.98 -5.83 5.02
C GLN A 358 -0.64 -5.56 6.49
N GLU A 359 -1.50 -4.80 7.16
CA GLU A 359 -1.40 -4.61 8.61
C GLU A 359 -1.53 -5.94 9.34
N ASN A 360 -0.63 -6.17 10.30
CA ASN A 360 -0.64 -7.34 11.15
C ASN A 360 -0.24 -6.93 12.59
N ALA A 361 -0.45 -7.83 13.55
CA ALA A 361 -0.13 -7.56 14.94
C ALA A 361 0.51 -8.77 15.62
N GLN A 362 1.59 -8.52 16.36
CA GLN A 362 2.18 -9.48 17.28
C GLN A 362 1.90 -9.07 18.72
N ARG A 363 1.75 -10.05 19.61
CA ARG A 363 1.44 -9.79 21.03
C ARG A 363 2.32 -10.58 21.98
N THR A 364 2.78 -9.92 23.03
CA THR A 364 3.40 -10.53 24.21
C THR A 364 2.43 -10.51 25.36
N LEU A 365 2.35 -11.62 26.10
CA LEU A 365 1.63 -11.72 27.35
C LEU A 365 2.59 -12.00 28.50
N ARG A 366 2.38 -11.33 29.62
CA ARG A 366 2.99 -11.69 30.90
C ARG A 366 1.97 -12.46 31.73
N TYR A 367 2.23 -13.74 31.96
CA TYR A 367 1.30 -14.61 32.71
C TYR A 367 1.41 -14.43 34.22
N ALA A 368 2.62 -14.17 34.74
CA ALA A 368 2.87 -13.96 36.16
C ALA A 368 2.67 -12.48 36.56
N THR A 369 1.43 -11.99 36.48
CA THR A 369 1.04 -10.67 37.01
C THR A 369 -0.44 -10.63 37.38
N SER A 370 -0.80 -9.78 38.34
CA SER A 370 -2.20 -9.43 38.64
C SER A 370 -2.74 -8.26 37.79
N SER A 371 -1.88 -7.61 37.00
CA SER A 371 -2.33 -6.55 36.08
C SER A 371 -3.21 -7.10 34.98
N LYS A 372 -4.10 -6.24 34.46
CA LYS A 372 -4.95 -6.50 33.28
C LYS A 372 -4.77 -5.44 32.19
N ASN A 373 -3.79 -4.56 32.33
CA ASN A 373 -3.59 -3.47 31.38
C ASN A 373 -3.08 -4.01 30.04
N SER A 374 -3.49 -3.36 28.97
CA SER A 374 -3.04 -3.65 27.61
C SER A 374 -2.47 -2.38 27.02
N VAL A 375 -1.29 -2.47 26.42
CA VAL A 375 -0.68 -1.40 25.65
C VAL A 375 -0.61 -1.83 24.20
N ILE A 376 -1.02 -0.95 23.30
CA ILE A 376 -0.92 -1.13 21.86
C ILE A 376 0.10 -0.10 21.37
N VAL A 377 1.06 -0.56 20.56
CA VAL A 377 2.08 0.27 19.94
C VAL A 377 1.92 0.12 18.43
N ASP A 378 1.58 1.22 17.76
CA ASP A 378 1.43 1.26 16.31
C ASP A 378 2.79 1.66 15.69
N LEU A 379 3.37 0.75 14.91
CA LEU A 379 4.63 0.94 14.21
C LEU A 379 4.37 0.87 12.69
N PRO A 380 4.25 2.00 11.97
CA PRO A 380 4.11 2.04 10.51
C PRO A 380 5.42 1.68 9.78
N LEU A 381 6.06 0.60 10.22
CA LEU A 381 7.31 0.05 9.73
C LEU A 381 7.01 -1.28 9.03
N ALA A 382 7.61 -1.46 7.86
CA ALA A 382 7.60 -2.71 7.13
C ALA A 382 8.62 -3.67 7.77
N MET A 383 8.11 -4.75 8.36
CA MET A 383 8.92 -5.75 9.06
C MET A 383 8.29 -7.15 8.99
N THR A 384 9.10 -8.17 9.28
CA THR A 384 8.63 -9.55 9.39
C THR A 384 7.90 -9.79 10.71
N ALA A 385 7.05 -10.81 10.76
CA ALA A 385 6.39 -11.24 11.99
C ALA A 385 7.37 -11.56 13.14
N THR A 386 8.55 -12.10 12.82
CA THR A 386 9.59 -12.41 13.81
C THR A 386 10.22 -11.15 14.40
N GLN A 387 10.49 -10.13 13.59
CA GLN A 387 11.00 -8.83 14.07
C GLN A 387 9.95 -8.14 14.96
N ALA A 388 8.69 -8.07 14.53
CA ALA A 388 7.61 -7.50 15.33
C ALA A 388 7.42 -8.23 16.67
N ARG A 389 7.54 -9.57 16.66
CA ARG A 389 7.50 -10.38 17.88
C ARG A 389 8.63 -9.99 18.84
N ARG A 390 9.87 -9.88 18.35
CA ARG A 390 11.02 -9.45 19.16
C ARG A 390 10.80 -8.07 19.77
N VAL A 391 10.36 -7.10 18.99
CA VAL A 391 10.04 -5.74 19.48
C VAL A 391 8.98 -5.81 20.58
N SER A 392 7.91 -6.58 20.38
CA SER A 392 6.86 -6.75 21.40
C SER A 392 7.35 -7.38 22.71
N GLU A 393 8.36 -8.25 22.66
CA GLU A 393 8.96 -8.87 23.84
C GLU A 393 9.88 -7.89 24.57
N VAL A 394 10.72 -7.17 23.83
CA VAL A 394 11.63 -6.16 24.37
C VAL A 394 10.86 -5.02 25.03
N LEU A 395 9.80 -4.51 24.39
CA LEU A 395 8.92 -3.48 24.97
C LEU A 395 8.24 -3.96 26.26
N MET A 396 7.71 -5.19 26.26
CA MET A 396 7.14 -5.79 27.47
C MET A 396 8.19 -5.86 28.58
N TYR A 397 9.39 -6.33 28.28
CA TYR A 397 10.46 -6.44 29.28
C TYR A 397 10.88 -5.06 29.81
N ASN A 398 11.09 -4.09 28.92
CA ASN A 398 11.50 -2.73 29.27
C ASN A 398 10.45 -2.03 30.16
N MET A 399 9.16 -2.12 29.83
CA MET A 399 8.09 -1.55 30.66
C MET A 399 8.05 -2.15 32.07
N TRP A 400 8.37 -3.43 32.21
CA TRP A 400 8.44 -4.12 33.51
C TRP A 400 9.75 -3.85 34.27
N MET A 401 10.86 -3.70 33.56
CA MET A 401 12.15 -3.34 34.15
C MET A 401 12.13 -1.90 34.66
N SER A 402 11.49 -1.00 33.91
CA SER A 402 11.23 0.41 34.27
C SER A 402 10.21 0.59 35.42
N ARG A 403 9.82 -0.50 36.10
CA ARG A 403 8.96 -0.47 37.29
C ARG A 403 9.66 0.19 38.47
N THR A 404 10.95 -0.04 38.64
CA THR A 404 11.75 0.53 39.73
C THR A 404 12.62 1.62 39.13
N ILE A 405 12.42 2.85 39.60
CA ILE A 405 13.17 4.03 39.21
C ILE A 405 14.16 4.31 40.34
N TYR A 406 15.42 4.48 39.95
CA TYR A 406 16.50 4.89 40.84
C TYR A 406 16.85 6.33 40.49
N GLU A 407 16.78 7.23 41.47
CA GLU A 407 17.20 8.62 41.34
C GLU A 407 18.34 8.87 42.32
N PHE A 408 19.43 9.45 41.84
CA PHE A 408 20.60 9.78 42.65
C PHE A 408 21.23 11.07 42.13
N THR A 409 22.04 11.71 42.96
CA THR A 409 22.92 12.80 42.56
C THR A 409 24.36 12.32 42.54
N THR A 410 25.18 12.85 41.63
CA THR A 410 26.61 12.53 41.55
C THR A 410 27.44 13.81 41.42
N THR A 411 28.75 13.68 41.61
CA THR A 411 29.68 14.82 41.58
C THR A 411 29.97 15.26 40.15
N TYR A 412 30.53 16.47 39.98
CA TYR A 412 30.92 17.02 38.67
C TYR A 412 31.94 16.14 37.89
N LYS A 413 32.59 15.18 38.55
CA LYS A 413 33.45 14.17 37.90
C LYS A 413 32.71 13.39 36.81
N HIS A 414 31.41 13.21 36.96
CA HIS A 414 30.55 12.43 36.07
C HIS A 414 29.62 13.30 35.21
N LEU A 415 29.95 14.59 35.04
CA LEU A 415 29.14 15.53 34.25
C LEU A 415 29.00 15.12 32.77
N ALA A 416 29.95 14.34 32.25
CA ALA A 416 29.99 13.90 30.85
C ALA A 416 29.19 12.61 30.58
N LEU A 417 28.44 12.09 31.55
CA LEU A 417 27.61 10.89 31.35
C LEU A 417 26.36 11.21 30.55
N ASP A 418 26.14 10.44 29.49
CA ASP A 418 24.92 10.45 28.69
C ASP A 418 23.99 9.28 29.12
N PRO A 419 22.67 9.36 28.85
CA PRO A 419 21.75 8.22 29.00
C PRO A 419 22.24 6.97 28.26
N GLY A 420 22.42 5.87 29.02
CA GLY A 420 22.95 4.61 28.50
C GLY A 420 24.36 4.28 28.97
N ASP A 421 25.08 5.22 29.60
CA ASP A 421 26.48 5.03 30.00
C ASP A 421 26.70 4.24 31.30
N VAL A 422 25.66 4.05 32.12
CA VAL A 422 25.74 3.49 33.50
C VAL A 422 24.95 2.21 33.66
#